data_AF-A0A7E6CF68-F1
#
_entry.id   AF-A0A7E6CF68-F1
#
_cell.length_a   1.000
_cell.length_b   1.000
_cell.length_c   1.000
_cell.angle_alpha   90.00
_cell.angle_beta   90.00
_cell.angle_gamma   90.00
#
_symmetry.space_group_name_H-M   'P 1'
#
loop_
_entity.id
_entity.type
_entity.pdbx_description
1 polymer ?
#
loop_
_entity_poly.entity_id
_entity_poly.type
_entity_poly.pdbx_seq_one_letter_code
_entity_poly.pdbx_strand_id
1 'polypeptide(L)'
;MSGDPRRWNKSTESLQAKVQQQKEYCLKFILFSRKCLAPQKGDSSEKDVRLATQLTGPVTPLRNVYKKEKARVITEEERNFKAIASLCIACANAQLFGIRAKGAKEAAEQDVEKKMKVLLATCDLINKQINK
;
A
#
# COMPACT_ATOMS: atom_id res chain seq x y z
N MET A 1 10.27 16.17 19.70
CA MET A 1 10.11 15.18 18.61
C MET A 1 10.39 15.88 17.31
N SER A 2 11.44 15.49 16.58
CA SER A 2 11.72 16.11 15.28
C SER A 2 10.62 15.73 14.29
N GLY A 3 9.87 16.71 13.81
CA GLY A 3 8.84 16.53 12.79
C GLY A 3 9.30 17.19 11.50
N ASP A 4 9.41 16.43 10.41
CA ASP A 4 9.58 17.00 9.07
C ASP A 4 8.18 17.21 8.44
N PRO A 5 7.72 18.46 8.25
CA PRO A 5 6.41 18.75 7.68
C PRO A 5 6.28 18.32 6.21
N ARG A 6 7.40 18.08 5.50
CA ARG A 6 7.40 17.66 4.10
C ARG A 6 7.15 16.16 3.93
N ARG A 7 7.29 15.38 5.00
CA ARG A 7 7.15 13.92 4.94
C ARG A 7 5.68 13.51 5.03
N TRP A 8 5.21 12.77 4.03
CA TRP A 8 3.89 12.11 4.05
C TRP A 8 4.01 10.59 4.12
N ASN A 9 3.07 9.96 4.84
CA ASN A 9 2.96 8.51 4.91
C ASN A 9 2.00 8.01 3.82
N LYS A 10 2.44 7.03 3.03
CA LYS A 10 1.61 6.38 2.00
C LYS A 10 0.89 5.12 2.52
N SER A 11 1.40 4.52 3.60
CA SER A 11 0.86 3.29 4.18
C SER A 11 0.34 3.52 5.60
N THR A 12 -0.73 2.81 5.95
CA THR A 12 -1.33 2.81 7.29
C THR A 12 -0.45 2.09 8.31
N GLU A 13 0.23 1.02 7.90
CA GLU A 13 1.13 0.22 8.74
C GLU A 13 2.26 1.07 9.35
N SER A 14 2.91 1.90 8.51
CA SER A 14 4.01 2.76 8.95
C SER A 14 3.53 3.88 9.89
N LEU A 15 2.33 4.41 9.65
CA LEU A 15 1.71 5.39 10.51
C LEU A 15 1.38 4.78 11.88
N GLN A 16 0.77 3.60 11.90
CA GLN A 16 0.39 2.91 13.14
C GLN A 16 1.63 2.57 13.98
N ALA A 17 2.70 2.07 13.36
CA ALA A 17 3.96 1.80 14.05
C ALA A 17 4.56 3.07 14.69
N LYS A 18 4.55 4.21 13.97
CA LYS A 18 5.02 5.50 14.49
C LYS A 18 4.16 5.99 15.65
N VAL A 19 2.84 5.90 15.53
CA VAL A 19 1.90 6.29 16.60
C VAL A 19 2.12 5.44 17.85
N GLN A 20 2.28 4.12 17.69
CA GLN A 20 2.57 3.21 18.79
C GLN A 20 3.90 3.56 19.47
N GLN A 21 4.96 3.80 18.70
CA GLN A 21 6.25 4.24 19.24
C GLN A 21 6.14 5.56 20.01
N GLN A 22 5.38 6.53 19.48
CA GLN A 22 5.18 7.81 20.15
C GLN A 22 4.44 7.65 21.48
N LYS A 23 3.43 6.77 21.54
CA LYS A 23 2.73 6.44 22.78
C LYS A 23 3.68 5.80 23.80
N GLU A 24 4.48 4.83 23.37
CA GLU A 24 5.48 4.17 24.24
C GLU A 24 6.54 5.14 24.77
N TYR A 25 6.99 6.07 23.93
CA TYR A 25 7.90 7.13 24.35
C TYR A 25 7.25 8.03 25.39
N CYS A 26 6.03 8.52 25.14
CA CYS A 26 5.31 9.37 26.08
C CYS A 26 5.06 8.69 27.43
N LEU A 27 4.83 7.37 27.45
CA LEU A 27 4.67 6.60 28.69
C LEU A 27 5.98 6.47 29.49
N LYS A 28 7.13 6.39 28.81
CA LYS A 28 8.46 6.30 29.45
C LYS A 28 9.07 7.67 29.79
N PHE A 29 8.50 8.73 29.25
CA PHE A 29 9.03 10.07 29.37
C PHE A 29 8.71 10.65 30.74
N ILE A 30 9.75 10.94 31.52
CA ILE A 30 9.64 11.63 32.81
C ILE A 30 9.75 13.13 32.53
N LEU A 31 8.67 13.88 32.74
CA LEU A 31 8.65 15.33 32.57
C LEU A 31 8.92 16.00 33.92
N PHE A 32 10.05 16.69 34.00
CA PHE A 32 10.39 17.51 35.15
C PHE A 32 9.59 18.82 35.14
N SER A 33 9.06 19.21 36.30
CA SER A 33 8.38 20.49 36.47
C SER A 33 9.32 21.65 36.13
N ARG A 34 8.81 22.69 35.46
CA ARG A 34 9.59 23.92 35.21
C ARG A 34 9.98 24.64 36.50
N LYS A 35 9.14 24.53 37.54
CA LYS A 35 9.39 25.09 38.88
C LYS A 35 9.26 23.97 39.90
N CYS A 36 10.34 23.67 40.63
CA CYS A 36 10.38 22.56 41.58
C CYS A 36 9.31 22.62 42.67
N LEU A 37 8.88 23.83 43.05
CA LEU A 37 7.91 24.07 44.13
C LEU A 37 6.45 24.15 43.64
N ALA A 38 6.23 24.14 42.32
CA ALA A 38 4.90 24.31 41.73
C ALA A 38 4.71 23.33 40.56
N PRO A 39 4.56 22.02 40.84
CA PRO A 39 4.27 21.04 39.81
C PRO A 39 2.90 21.29 39.18
N GLN A 40 2.83 21.19 37.86
CA GLN A 40 1.62 21.37 37.06
C GLN A 40 1.02 20.04 36.60
N LYS A 41 -0.20 20.11 36.07
CA LYS A 41 -0.91 18.95 35.51
C LYS A 41 -0.18 18.43 34.27
N GLY A 42 0.58 17.35 34.43
CA GLY A 42 1.41 16.75 33.38
C GLY A 42 2.86 16.49 33.81
N ASP A 43 3.29 17.03 34.95
CA ASP A 43 4.60 16.75 35.52
C ASP A 43 4.63 15.38 36.21
N SER A 44 5.80 14.76 36.23
CA SER A 44 6.01 13.46 36.87
C SER A 44 6.03 13.56 38.40
N SER A 45 5.72 12.45 39.08
CA SER A 45 5.72 12.41 40.55
C SER A 45 7.14 12.56 41.10
N GLU A 46 7.27 13.07 42.33
CA GLU A 46 8.58 13.25 42.95
C GLU A 46 9.38 11.94 43.08
N LYS A 47 8.68 10.81 43.18
CA LYS A 47 9.30 9.47 43.20
C LYS A 47 9.95 9.11 41.87
N ASP A 48 9.25 9.38 40.76
CA ASP A 48 9.75 9.10 39.40
C ASP A 48 10.92 10.02 39.05
N VAL A 49 10.83 11.28 39.46
CA VAL A 49 11.89 12.30 39.31
C VAL A 49 13.18 11.86 40.00
N ARG A 50 13.11 11.29 41.21
CA ARG A 50 14.29 10.79 41.94
C ARG A 50 14.91 9.53 41.32
N LEU A 51 14.10 8.71 40.66
CA LEU A 51 14.55 7.50 39.95
C LEU A 51 15.08 7.79 38.54
N ALA A 52 14.92 9.01 38.05
CA ALA A 52 15.32 9.38 36.70
C ALA A 52 16.83 9.23 36.52
N THR A 53 17.23 8.45 35.52
CA THR A 53 18.63 8.26 35.13
C THR A 53 18.80 8.60 33.65
N GLN A 54 19.97 9.11 33.27
CA GLN A 54 20.26 9.37 31.86
C GLN A 54 20.48 8.05 31.13
N LEU A 55 19.68 7.81 30.10
CA LEU A 55 19.89 6.69 29.20
C LEU A 55 21.06 6.99 28.26
N THR A 56 22.07 6.12 28.26
CA THR A 56 23.17 6.19 27.27
C THR A 56 22.79 5.38 26.03
N GLY A 57 22.67 6.04 24.88
CA GLY A 57 22.34 5.43 23.59
C GLY A 57 20.98 5.88 23.01
N PRO A 58 20.50 5.22 21.94
CA PRO A 58 19.25 5.59 21.29
C PRO A 58 18.02 5.35 22.19
N VAL A 59 17.16 6.37 22.35
CA VAL A 59 16.05 6.33 23.32
C VAL A 59 14.97 5.29 22.99
N THR A 60 14.69 5.06 21.70
CA THR A 60 13.79 3.99 21.23
C THR A 60 14.24 3.50 19.84
N PRO A 61 15.15 2.50 19.76
CA PRO A 61 15.58 1.99 18.47
C PRO A 61 14.44 1.24 17.78
N LEU A 62 14.17 1.55 16.51
CA LEU A 62 13.29 0.73 15.68
C LEU A 62 13.97 -0.61 15.44
N ARG A 63 13.31 -1.70 15.85
CA ARG A 63 13.81 -3.06 15.64
C ARG A 63 13.11 -3.65 14.44
N ASN A 64 13.89 -4.20 13.51
CA ASN A 64 13.35 -5.00 12.43
C ASN A 64 12.96 -6.37 13.00
N VAL A 65 11.68 -6.52 13.34
CA VAL A 65 11.15 -7.78 13.87
C VAL A 65 10.69 -8.64 12.71
N TYR A 66 11.35 -9.78 12.51
CA TYR A 66 10.90 -10.81 11.59
C TYR A 66 9.99 -11.80 12.32
N LYS A 67 8.79 -12.02 11.78
CA LYS A 67 7.87 -13.06 12.29
C LYS A 67 8.28 -14.40 11.67
N LYS A 68 8.85 -15.28 12.48
CA LYS A 68 9.17 -16.65 12.04
C LYS A 68 7.88 -17.47 11.97
N GLU A 69 7.52 -17.88 10.77
CA GLU A 69 6.39 -18.79 10.57
C GLU A 69 6.77 -20.23 10.97
N LYS A 70 5.81 -20.97 11.52
CA LYS A 70 5.99 -22.39 11.86
C LYS A 70 5.92 -23.23 10.57
N ALA A 71 6.62 -24.36 10.55
CA ALA A 71 6.52 -25.31 9.45
C ALA A 71 5.06 -25.80 9.30
N ARG A 72 4.55 -25.74 8.07
CA ARG A 72 3.20 -26.19 7.71
C ARG A 72 3.31 -27.26 6.63
N VAL A 73 2.29 -28.12 6.56
CA VAL A 73 2.16 -29.08 5.47
C VAL A 73 1.87 -28.30 4.18
N ILE A 74 2.64 -28.59 3.13
CA ILE A 74 2.51 -27.94 1.83
C ILE A 74 1.16 -28.33 1.21
N THR A 75 0.36 -27.34 0.82
CA THR A 75 -0.92 -27.56 0.15
C THR A 75 -0.72 -28.02 -1.30
N GLU A 76 -1.71 -28.70 -1.90
CA GLU A 76 -1.61 -29.15 -3.28
C GLU A 76 -1.52 -27.97 -4.28
N GLU A 77 -2.17 -26.85 -3.94
CA GLU A 77 -2.10 -25.60 -4.71
C GLU A 77 -0.67 -25.03 -4.73
N GLU A 78 0.00 -24.96 -3.57
CA GLU A 78 1.38 -24.50 -3.46
C GLU A 78 2.36 -25.40 -4.23
N ARG A 79 2.12 -26.72 -4.27
CA ARG A 79 2.94 -27.66 -5.05
C ARG A 79 2.79 -27.46 -6.56
N ASN A 80 1.58 -27.20 -7.01
CA ASN A 80 1.28 -27.03 -8.42
C ASN A 80 1.60 -25.62 -8.93
N PHE A 81 1.89 -24.67 -8.04
CA PHE A 81 2.21 -23.30 -8.38
C PHE A 81 3.57 -23.18 -9.10
N LYS A 82 3.53 -22.78 -10.37
CA LYS A 82 4.73 -22.58 -11.20
C LYS A 82 5.28 -21.15 -11.01
N ALA A 83 6.06 -20.95 -9.94
CA ALA A 83 6.59 -19.64 -9.57
C ALA A 83 7.36 -18.92 -10.70
N ILE A 84 8.28 -19.61 -11.38
CA ILE A 84 9.08 -19.00 -12.46
C ILE A 84 8.18 -18.57 -13.62
N ALA A 85 7.26 -19.44 -14.04
CA ALA A 85 6.34 -19.13 -15.13
C ALA A 85 5.43 -17.93 -14.77
N SER A 86 4.91 -17.87 -13.54
CA SER A 86 4.10 -16.73 -13.08
C SER A 86 4.87 -15.41 -13.11
N LEU A 87 6.15 -15.43 -12.72
CA LEU A 87 7.01 -14.25 -12.73
C LEU A 87 7.27 -13.79 -14.17
N CYS A 88 7.64 -14.72 -15.07
CA CYS A 88 7.84 -14.40 -16.48
C CYS A 88 6.58 -13.83 -17.14
N ILE A 89 5.41 -14.42 -16.87
CA ILE A 89 4.13 -13.93 -17.38
C ILE A 89 3.81 -12.54 -16.81
N ALA A 90 4.02 -12.30 -15.52
CA ALA A 90 3.80 -10.99 -14.91
C ALA A 90 4.71 -9.91 -15.51
N CYS A 91 5.99 -10.23 -15.75
CA CYS A 91 6.92 -9.33 -16.44
C CYS A 91 6.45 -9.03 -17.88
N ALA A 92 6.09 -10.06 -18.65
CA ALA A 92 5.60 -9.89 -20.01
C ALA A 92 4.29 -9.07 -20.06
N ASN A 93 3.39 -9.27 -19.09
CA ASN A 93 2.15 -8.52 -18.98
C ASN A 93 2.42 -7.04 -18.64
N ALA A 94 3.35 -6.75 -17.73
CA ALA A 94 3.72 -5.37 -17.40
C ALA A 94 4.37 -4.65 -18.61
N GLN A 95 5.23 -5.34 -19.36
CA GLN A 95 5.88 -4.78 -20.55
C GLN A 95 4.89 -4.57 -21.72
N LEU A 96 4.04 -5.56 -22.00
CA LEU A 96 3.15 -5.55 -23.17
C LEU A 96 1.78 -4.91 -22.88
N PHE A 97 1.53 -4.40 -21.68
CA PHE A 97 0.25 -3.82 -21.29
C PHE A 97 -0.22 -2.73 -22.27
N GLY A 98 0.65 -1.78 -22.60
CA GLY A 98 0.31 -0.68 -23.51
C GLY A 98 0.00 -1.14 -24.93
N ILE A 99 0.82 -2.05 -25.47
CA ILE A 99 0.63 -2.58 -26.84
C ILE A 99 -0.67 -3.38 -26.93
N ARG A 100 -0.94 -4.23 -25.93
CA ARG A 100 -2.17 -5.02 -25.87
C ARG A 100 -3.40 -4.13 -25.69
N ALA A 101 -3.31 -3.09 -24.86
CA ALA A 101 -4.39 -2.13 -24.68
C ALA A 101 -4.68 -1.34 -25.97
N LYS A 102 -3.64 -0.95 -26.72
CA LYS A 102 -3.80 -0.30 -28.03
C LYS A 102 -4.43 -1.25 -29.06
N GLY A 103 -3.89 -2.46 -29.20
CA GLY A 103 -4.43 -3.45 -30.12
C GLY A 103 -5.87 -3.84 -29.82
N ALA A 104 -6.25 -3.94 -28.53
CA ALA A 104 -7.62 -4.21 -28.13
C ALA A 104 -8.59 -3.08 -28.50
N LYS A 105 -8.15 -1.82 -28.41
CA LYS A 105 -8.95 -0.66 -28.85
C LYS A 105 -9.13 -0.64 -30.37
N GLU A 106 -8.05 -0.81 -31.12
CA GLU A 106 -8.10 -0.83 -32.59
C GLU A 106 -8.96 -1.99 -33.11
N ALA A 107 -8.88 -3.18 -32.49
CA ALA A 107 -9.75 -4.31 -32.83
C ALA A 107 -11.22 -4.01 -32.57
N ALA A 108 -11.54 -3.39 -31.42
CA ALA A 108 -12.92 -2.98 -31.10
C ALA A 108 -13.45 -1.94 -32.09
N GLU A 109 -12.64 -0.96 -32.50
CA GLU A 109 -13.00 0.04 -33.50
C GLU A 109 -13.26 -0.60 -34.87
N GLN A 110 -12.40 -1.52 -35.32
CA GLN A 110 -12.60 -2.27 -36.55
C GLN A 110 -13.86 -3.15 -36.52
N ASP A 111 -14.18 -3.75 -35.37
CA ASP A 111 -15.40 -4.55 -35.23
C ASP A 111 -16.67 -3.69 -35.25
N VAL A 112 -16.61 -2.46 -34.72
CA VAL A 112 -17.70 -1.48 -34.87
C VAL A 112 -17.84 -1.04 -36.33
N GLU A 113 -16.73 -0.77 -37.02
CA GLU A 113 -16.74 -0.39 -38.43
C GLU A 113 -17.31 -1.51 -39.31
N LYS A 114 -16.92 -2.77 -39.08
CA LYS A 114 -17.48 -3.93 -39.77
C LYS A 114 -18.97 -4.06 -39.51
N LYS A 115 -19.43 -3.91 -38.27
CA LYS A 115 -20.87 -3.94 -37.92
C LYS A 115 -21.64 -2.83 -38.64
N MET A 116 -21.10 -1.61 -38.69
CA MET A 116 -21.72 -0.50 -39.43
C MET A 116 -21.82 -0.79 -40.94
N LYS A 117 -20.75 -1.33 -41.55
CA LYS A 117 -20.77 -1.71 -42.97
C LYS A 117 -21.79 -2.81 -43.27
N VAL A 118 -21.93 -3.79 -42.38
CA VAL A 118 -22.95 -4.84 -42.50
C VAL A 118 -24.35 -4.24 -42.41
N LEU A 119 -24.60 -3.35 -41.46
CA LEU A 119 -25.89 -2.66 -41.31
C LEU A 119 -26.25 -1.82 -42.54
N LEU A 120 -25.29 -1.06 -43.07
CA LEU A 120 -25.48 -0.28 -44.30
C LEU A 120 -25.81 -1.19 -45.50
N ALA A 121 -25.07 -2.28 -45.68
CA ALA A 121 -25.34 -3.24 -46.74
C ALA A 121 -26.73 -3.88 -46.61
N THR A 122 -27.20 -4.16 -45.39
CA THR A 122 -28.57 -4.66 -45.17
C THR A 122 -29.63 -3.61 -45.47
N CYS A 123 -29.41 -2.34 -45.10
CA CYS A 123 -30.32 -1.24 -45.41
C CYS A 123 -30.44 -1.00 -46.92
N ASP A 124 -29.31 -1.04 -47.65
CA ASP A 124 -29.29 -0.89 -49.10
C ASP A 124 -30.06 -2.01 -49.80
N LEU A 125 -29.97 -3.25 -49.28
CA LEU A 125 -30.71 -4.39 -49.81
C LEU A 125 -32.23 -4.21 -49.62
N ILE A 126 -32.64 -3.76 -48.43
CA ILE A 126 -34.05 -3.49 -48.10
C ILE A 126 -34.60 -2.36 -48.99
N ASN A 127 -33.87 -1.26 -49.15
CA ASN A 127 -34.28 -0.15 -50.01
C ASN A 127 -34.42 -0.58 -51.48
N LYS A 128 -33.57 -1.49 -51.95
CA LYS A 128 -33.65 -2.07 -53.30
C LYS A 128 -34.85 -3.01 -53.46
N GLN A 129 -35.32 -3.64 -52.39
CA GLN A 129 -36.55 -4.44 -52.40
C GLN A 129 -37.82 -3.57 -52.35
N ILE A 130 -37.77 -2.40 -51.71
CA ILE A 130 -38.91 -1.45 -51.63
C ILE A 130 -39.13 -0.69 -52.94
N ASN A 131 -38.05 -0.30 -53.63
CA ASN A 131 -38.12 0.50 -54.87
C ASN A 131 -38.19 -0.34 -56.16
N LYS A 132 -38.59 -1.60 -56.05
CA LYS A 132 -38.72 -2.54 -57.16
C LYS A 132 -40.18 -3.01 -57.24
#